data_AF-A0A6M8VXP7-F1
#
_entry.id   AF-A0A6M8VXP7-F1
#
_cell.length_a   1.000
_cell.length_b   1.000
_cell.length_c   1.000
_cell.angle_alpha   90.00
_cell.angle_beta   90.00
_cell.angle_gamma   90.00
#
_symmetry.space_group_name_H-M   'P 1'
#
loop_
_entity.id
_entity.type
_entity.pdbx_description
1 polymer ?
#
loop_
_entity_poly.entity_id
_entity_poly.type
_entity_poly.pdbx_seq_one_letter_code
_entity_poly.pdbx_strand_id
1 'polypeptide(L)'
;MSINLCSDSVPCAEAHSTPTITHPQITYNDLIDDLAAGIKEKKLWKIGVELEQFAFDKATGAALPYEGMPGIRMLLEHFACKFGWEKIMEDGNPVALVKDGISVTLEPGGQVEYSGSPVADVTAAVQEMDSFMQDLNSAAEDCGIGFLRKGLHPDWHREDIHWMPKGRYRIMRDYMLKKGRHGIDMMMRSCGAQLNLDFSSEADMVKKFRVALALQPVIVALMANSAKLDGKDTGYASYRSYVWTQTDPDRCGNLDFVFSDDMSFASYVDYALDVPMYFLYRDGKYLDTAGLSFRDFMAGKLPGFEGMYPSIKDWQDHLTTLFPEVRLKRYLELRAADCNSDAMVYAMTAFWAGILYDRTALDVMHENGDGLVCGFAPYVAGTGGKRRIKCRFVIRGL
;
A
#
# COMPACT_ATOMS: atom_id res chain seq x y z
N MET A 1 74.53 -10.02 -16.63
CA MET A 1 73.87 -11.28 -16.24
C MET A 1 72.50 -10.89 -15.70
N SER A 2 71.44 -10.70 -16.50
CA SER A 2 71.03 -11.44 -17.71
C SER A 2 70.56 -12.86 -17.37
N ILE A 3 69.29 -13.01 -16.96
CA ILE A 3 68.53 -14.26 -17.08
C ILE A 3 67.09 -13.94 -17.50
N ASN A 4 66.65 -14.66 -18.53
CA ASN A 4 65.33 -14.75 -19.16
C ASN A 4 65.25 -16.20 -19.73
N LEU A 5 64.11 -16.88 -19.90
CA LEU A 5 62.68 -16.56 -19.73
C LEU A 5 61.96 -17.85 -19.27
N CYS A 6 60.78 -17.72 -18.64
CA CYS A 6 59.59 -18.60 -18.75
C CYS A 6 58.62 -18.25 -17.58
N SER A 7 57.44 -17.65 -17.78
CA SER A 7 56.26 -18.03 -18.58
C SER A 7 55.33 -19.02 -17.85
N ASP A 8 54.52 -18.50 -16.93
CA ASP A 8 53.27 -19.14 -16.50
C ASP A 8 52.12 -18.16 -16.74
N SER A 9 51.21 -18.54 -17.63
CA SER A 9 50.00 -17.77 -17.96
C SER A 9 48.95 -17.95 -16.87
N VAL A 10 48.58 -16.87 -16.19
CA VAL A 10 47.40 -16.84 -15.31
C VAL A 10 46.15 -17.16 -16.16
N PRO A 11 45.30 -18.13 -15.78
CA PRO A 11 44.05 -18.38 -16.49
C PRO A 11 43.15 -17.14 -16.42
N CYS A 12 42.56 -16.74 -17.54
CA CYS A 12 41.47 -15.76 -17.52
C CYS A 12 40.35 -16.27 -16.63
N ALA A 13 39.80 -15.40 -15.78
CA ALA A 13 38.66 -15.73 -14.94
C ALA A 13 37.49 -16.22 -15.81
N GLU A 14 36.97 -17.40 -15.51
CA GLU A 14 35.74 -17.89 -16.13
C GLU A 14 34.61 -16.94 -15.80
N ALA A 15 33.81 -16.58 -16.80
CA ALA A 15 32.62 -15.77 -16.58
C ALA A 15 31.67 -16.54 -15.65
N HIS A 16 31.34 -15.97 -14.49
CA HIS A 16 30.35 -16.54 -13.60
C HIS A 16 29.01 -16.67 -14.33
N SER A 17 28.69 -17.89 -14.77
CA SER A 17 27.38 -18.22 -15.32
C SER A 17 26.34 -18.09 -14.21
N THR A 18 25.51 -17.04 -14.28
CA THR A 18 24.36 -16.86 -13.39
C THR A 18 23.49 -18.12 -13.46
N PRO A 19 23.08 -18.74 -12.34
CA PRO A 19 22.25 -19.92 -12.39
C PRO A 19 20.89 -19.59 -13.02
N THR A 20 20.59 -20.15 -14.19
CA THR A 20 19.28 -19.99 -14.83
C THR A 20 18.25 -20.80 -14.04
N ILE A 21 17.67 -20.23 -12.99
CA ILE A 21 16.53 -20.81 -12.29
C ILE A 21 15.31 -20.71 -13.22
N THR A 22 15.13 -21.74 -14.05
CA THR A 22 13.96 -21.89 -14.91
C THR A 22 12.76 -22.30 -14.06
N HIS A 23 12.12 -21.32 -13.42
CA HIS A 23 10.71 -21.48 -13.07
C HIS A 23 9.93 -21.77 -14.37
N PRO A 24 8.90 -22.64 -14.36
CA PRO A 24 8.01 -22.78 -15.50
C PRO A 24 7.44 -21.39 -15.83
N GLN A 25 7.53 -20.98 -17.10
CA GLN A 25 7.07 -19.67 -17.54
C GLN A 25 5.57 -19.54 -17.24
N ILE A 26 5.23 -18.61 -16.36
CA ILE A 26 3.82 -18.32 -16.06
C ILE A 26 3.14 -17.71 -17.28
N THR A 27 1.88 -18.04 -17.47
CA THR A 27 1.03 -17.58 -18.56
C THR A 27 0.08 -16.48 -18.09
N TYR A 28 -0.61 -15.83 -19.02
CA TYR A 28 -1.66 -14.86 -18.70
C TYR A 28 -2.78 -15.48 -17.83
N ASN A 29 -3.09 -16.76 -18.05
CA ASN A 29 -4.10 -17.47 -17.24
C ASN A 29 -3.63 -17.71 -15.80
N ASP A 30 -2.33 -17.97 -15.57
CA ASP A 30 -1.80 -18.12 -14.21
C ASP A 30 -1.95 -16.83 -13.37
N LEU A 31 -1.94 -15.66 -14.02
CA LEU A 31 -2.19 -14.36 -13.37
C LEU A 31 -3.67 -14.21 -12.97
N ILE A 32 -4.58 -14.69 -13.81
CA ILE A 32 -6.03 -14.73 -13.53
C ILE A 32 -6.31 -15.73 -12.39
N ASP A 33 -5.74 -16.94 -12.48
CA ASP A 33 -5.91 -18.00 -11.50
C ASP A 33 -5.35 -17.60 -10.13
N ASP A 34 -4.29 -16.78 -10.07
CA ASP A 34 -3.77 -16.21 -8.82
C ASP A 34 -4.75 -15.25 -8.13
N LEU A 35 -5.47 -14.42 -8.89
CA LEU A 35 -6.54 -13.58 -8.33
C LEU A 35 -7.76 -14.42 -7.95
N ALA A 36 -8.17 -15.36 -8.81
CA ALA A 36 -9.30 -16.26 -8.59
C ALA A 36 -9.07 -17.19 -7.38
N ALA A 37 -7.82 -17.51 -7.03
CA ALA A 37 -7.46 -18.22 -5.79
C ALA A 37 -7.81 -17.43 -4.50
N GLY A 38 -8.25 -16.18 -4.61
CA GLY A 38 -8.90 -15.42 -3.53
C GLY A 38 -10.34 -15.82 -3.23
N ILE A 39 -10.99 -16.58 -4.12
CA ILE A 39 -12.38 -17.01 -3.96
C ILE A 39 -12.53 -17.92 -2.72
N LYS A 40 -13.42 -17.51 -1.80
CA LYS A 40 -13.71 -18.20 -0.54
C LYS A 40 -15.21 -18.38 -0.34
N GLU A 41 -15.61 -19.53 0.19
CA GLU A 41 -16.98 -19.68 0.71
C GLU A 41 -17.27 -18.61 1.78
N LYS A 42 -18.50 -18.10 1.84
CA LYS A 42 -18.88 -17.02 2.78
C LYS A 42 -18.54 -17.31 4.26
N LYS A 43 -18.60 -18.58 4.68
CA LYS A 43 -18.25 -19.00 6.05
C LYS A 43 -16.74 -18.88 6.38
N LEU A 44 -15.91 -18.70 5.37
CA LEU A 44 -14.45 -18.56 5.45
C LEU A 44 -14.00 -17.11 5.23
N TRP A 45 -14.91 -16.18 4.92
CA TRP A 45 -14.58 -14.76 4.77
C TRP A 45 -14.01 -14.19 6.07
N LYS A 46 -13.00 -13.34 5.93
CA LYS A 46 -12.29 -12.69 7.03
C LYS A 46 -12.26 -11.18 6.88
N ILE A 47 -11.84 -10.49 7.92
CA ILE A 47 -11.60 -9.05 7.93
C ILE A 47 -10.13 -8.86 8.31
N GLY A 48 -9.36 -8.12 7.51
CA GLY A 48 -8.05 -7.63 7.90
C GLY A 48 -8.08 -6.10 8.03
N VAL A 49 -7.48 -5.56 9.09
CA VAL A 49 -7.40 -4.11 9.34
C VAL A 49 -5.93 -3.68 9.28
N GLU A 50 -5.65 -2.60 8.55
CA GLU A 50 -4.32 -1.98 8.50
C GLU A 50 -4.41 -0.53 8.98
N LEU A 51 -3.41 -0.07 9.76
CA LEU A 51 -3.35 1.29 10.27
C LEU A 51 -1.90 1.79 10.36
N GLU A 52 -1.60 2.87 9.66
CA GLU A 52 -0.31 3.55 9.67
C GLU A 52 -0.34 4.72 10.70
N GLN A 53 0.74 4.96 11.44
CA GLN A 53 0.83 6.10 12.37
C GLN A 53 2.23 6.71 12.45
N PHE A 54 2.33 8.04 12.61
CA PHE A 54 3.61 8.73 12.72
C PHE A 54 4.20 8.54 14.12
N ALA A 55 5.41 7.98 14.22
CA ALA A 55 6.15 7.90 15.47
C ALA A 55 7.02 9.15 15.66
N PHE A 56 7.01 9.74 16.86
CA PHE A 56 7.74 10.97 17.18
C PHE A 56 8.44 10.90 18.54
N ASP A 57 9.51 11.67 18.70
CA ASP A 57 10.18 11.86 19.99
C ASP A 57 9.31 12.74 20.92
N LYS A 58 8.88 12.22 22.09
CA LYS A 58 8.05 12.97 23.04
C LYS A 58 8.74 14.21 23.60
N ALA A 59 10.07 14.26 23.66
CA ALA A 59 10.81 15.37 24.22
C ALA A 59 10.88 16.58 23.27
N THR A 60 10.92 16.34 21.95
CA THR A 60 11.14 17.37 20.93
C THR A 60 9.99 17.56 19.95
N GLY A 61 9.12 16.57 19.76
CA GLY A 61 8.12 16.53 18.70
C GLY A 61 8.69 16.25 17.29
N ALA A 62 9.97 15.87 17.20
CA ALA A 62 10.63 15.56 15.92
C ALA A 62 10.25 14.17 15.39
N ALA A 63 10.36 14.00 14.07
CA ALA A 63 10.27 12.70 13.42
C ALA A 63 11.42 11.80 13.89
N LEU A 64 11.14 10.50 14.06
CA LEU A 64 12.19 9.57 14.49
C LEU A 64 13.13 9.20 13.33
N PRO A 65 14.46 9.30 13.52
CA PRO A 65 15.41 8.64 12.63
C PRO A 65 15.30 7.11 12.78
N TYR A 66 15.84 6.37 11.82
CA TYR A 66 15.91 4.90 11.94
C TYR A 66 16.81 4.48 13.11
N GLU A 67 18.06 4.95 13.11
CA GLU A 67 19.00 4.80 14.23
C GLU A 67 18.89 6.00 15.17
N GLY A 68 18.85 5.76 16.49
CA GLY A 68 18.80 6.83 17.49
C GLY A 68 18.26 6.37 18.84
N MET A 69 18.27 7.29 19.81
CA MET A 69 17.64 7.14 21.13
C MET A 69 16.89 8.44 21.47
N PRO A 70 15.57 8.53 21.19
CA PRO A 70 14.72 7.53 20.54
C PRO A 70 15.01 7.36 19.04
N GLY A 71 14.57 6.23 18.48
CA GLY A 71 14.68 5.89 17.06
C GLY A 71 13.80 4.68 16.70
N ILE A 72 13.47 4.52 15.42
CA ILE A 72 12.57 3.45 14.95
C ILE A 72 13.13 2.06 15.24
N ARG A 73 14.44 1.85 15.05
CA ARG A 73 15.11 0.59 15.38
C ARG A 73 14.93 0.22 16.85
N MET A 74 15.13 1.19 17.74
CA MET A 74 15.00 1.00 19.20
C MET A 74 13.57 0.56 19.57
N LEU A 75 12.55 1.18 18.97
CA LEU A 75 11.16 0.78 19.14
C LEU A 75 10.91 -0.67 18.70
N LEU A 76 11.36 -1.05 17.50
CA LEU A 76 11.15 -2.41 16.97
C LEU A 76 11.88 -3.47 17.80
N GLU A 77 13.15 -3.23 18.16
CA GLU A 77 13.93 -4.17 18.95
C GLU A 77 13.40 -4.31 20.38
N HIS A 78 12.96 -3.21 21.00
CA HIS A 78 12.37 -3.23 22.35
C HIS A 78 11.00 -3.91 22.37
N PHE A 79 10.09 -3.55 21.45
CA PHE A 79 8.77 -4.19 21.33
C PHE A 79 8.90 -5.70 21.06
N ALA A 80 9.79 -6.10 20.15
CA ALA A 80 10.06 -7.51 19.87
C ALA A 80 10.62 -8.25 21.10
N CYS A 81 11.53 -7.65 21.86
CA CYS A 81 12.08 -8.25 23.07
C CYS A 81 11.04 -8.34 24.21
N LYS A 82 10.20 -7.31 24.37
CA LYS A 82 9.21 -7.20 25.45
C LYS A 82 8.01 -8.13 25.27
N PHE A 83 7.56 -8.32 24.02
CA PHE A 83 6.34 -9.08 23.70
C PHE A 83 6.58 -10.37 22.90
N GLY A 84 7.84 -10.70 22.60
CA GLY A 84 8.24 -11.94 21.93
C GLY A 84 7.82 -12.00 20.46
N TRP A 85 8.12 -10.96 19.68
CA TRP A 85 7.88 -10.93 18.23
C TRP A 85 9.13 -11.35 17.44
N GLU A 86 8.94 -12.00 16.30
CA GLU A 86 10.02 -12.30 15.37
C GLU A 86 10.39 -11.04 14.55
N LYS A 87 11.69 -10.83 14.32
CA LYS A 87 12.20 -9.70 13.56
C LYS A 87 12.49 -10.11 12.12
N ILE A 88 11.85 -9.43 11.16
CA ILE A 88 12.18 -9.54 9.74
C ILE A 88 13.30 -8.54 9.42
N MET A 89 14.40 -9.07 8.86
CA MET A 89 15.65 -8.35 8.67
C MET A 89 15.90 -8.05 7.19
N GLU A 90 16.33 -6.83 6.87
CA GLU A 90 16.83 -6.42 5.54
C GLU A 90 18.20 -5.76 5.72
N ASP A 91 19.23 -6.26 5.03
CA ASP A 91 20.64 -5.81 5.17
C ASP A 91 21.15 -5.67 6.64
N GLY A 92 20.68 -6.55 7.54
CA GLY A 92 21.04 -6.57 8.96
C GLY A 92 20.23 -5.62 9.86
N ASN A 93 19.24 -4.92 9.30
CA ASN A 93 18.35 -3.99 9.99
C ASN A 93 16.96 -4.63 10.20
N PRO A 94 16.36 -4.59 11.41
CA PRO A 94 14.95 -4.96 11.56
C PRO A 94 14.04 -3.94 10.86
N VAL A 95 13.22 -4.41 9.92
CA VAL A 95 12.36 -3.57 9.07
C VAL A 95 10.87 -3.93 9.12
N ALA A 96 10.55 -5.07 9.73
CA ALA A 96 9.20 -5.47 10.11
C ALA A 96 9.28 -6.47 11.29
N LEU A 97 8.16 -6.66 11.98
CA LEU A 97 7.97 -7.68 13.02
C LEU A 97 6.79 -8.57 12.66
N VAL A 98 6.81 -9.84 13.05
CA VAL A 98 5.68 -10.76 12.86
C VAL A 98 5.41 -11.58 14.11
N LYS A 99 4.12 -11.83 14.39
CA LYS A 99 3.66 -12.72 15.46
C LYS A 99 2.20 -13.12 15.22
N ASP A 100 1.88 -14.41 15.35
CA ASP A 100 0.50 -14.93 15.35
C ASP A 100 -0.39 -14.50 14.15
N GLY A 101 0.23 -14.20 13.00
CA GLY A 101 -0.47 -13.72 11.79
C GLY A 101 -0.66 -12.21 11.70
N ILE A 102 -0.27 -11.46 12.74
CA ILE A 102 -0.17 -10.00 12.76
C ILE A 102 1.25 -9.59 12.34
N SER A 103 1.39 -8.42 11.71
CA SER A 103 2.70 -7.82 11.46
C SER A 103 2.77 -6.33 11.81
N VAL A 104 3.97 -5.88 12.14
CA VAL A 104 4.33 -4.47 12.22
C VAL A 104 5.26 -4.17 11.06
N THR A 105 4.92 -3.20 10.20
CA THR A 105 5.80 -2.80 9.09
C THR A 105 6.18 -1.33 9.18
N LEU A 106 7.18 -0.93 8.40
CA LEU A 106 7.65 0.45 8.30
C LEU A 106 7.41 1.00 6.90
N GLU A 107 6.67 2.10 6.81
CA GLU A 107 6.49 2.89 5.59
C GLU A 107 7.69 3.83 5.34
N PRO A 108 7.81 4.46 4.14
CA PRO A 108 9.06 5.08 3.71
C PRO A 108 9.61 6.19 4.61
N GLY A 109 8.74 6.97 5.26
CA GLY A 109 9.10 8.02 6.21
C GLY A 109 9.17 7.57 7.68
N GLY A 110 9.11 6.26 7.96
CA GLY A 110 9.13 5.73 9.32
C GLY A 110 7.77 5.72 10.01
N GLN A 111 6.67 5.88 9.25
CA GLN A 111 5.34 5.59 9.77
C GLN A 111 5.28 4.11 10.15
N VAL A 112 4.81 3.83 11.37
CA VAL A 112 4.69 2.47 11.89
C VAL A 112 3.31 1.95 11.51
N GLU A 113 3.28 0.86 10.76
CA GLU A 113 2.06 0.21 10.29
C GLU A 113 1.74 -1.00 11.17
N TYR A 114 0.49 -1.06 11.64
CA TYR A 114 -0.14 -2.28 12.10
C TYR A 114 -0.83 -2.96 10.91
N SER A 115 -0.57 -4.25 10.68
CA SER A 115 -1.34 -5.09 9.78
C SER A 115 -1.87 -6.30 10.56
N GLY A 116 -3.17 -6.25 10.86
CA GLY A 116 -3.88 -7.27 11.65
C GLY A 116 -4.03 -8.61 10.95
N SER A 117 -4.32 -9.65 11.72
CA SER A 117 -4.56 -10.98 11.16
C SER A 117 -5.95 -11.05 10.49
N PRO A 118 -6.18 -12.01 9.58
CA PRO A 118 -7.50 -12.18 8.95
C PRO A 118 -8.49 -12.83 9.94
N VAL A 119 -9.20 -12.00 10.70
CA VAL A 119 -10.14 -12.38 11.77
C VAL A 119 -11.57 -12.60 11.27
N ALA A 120 -12.41 -13.27 12.07
CA ALA A 120 -13.74 -13.73 11.64
C ALA A 120 -14.82 -12.63 11.56
N ASP A 121 -14.73 -11.61 12.40
CA ASP A 121 -15.75 -10.56 12.53
C ASP A 121 -15.16 -9.26 13.08
N VAL A 122 -15.99 -8.21 13.11
CA VAL A 122 -15.62 -6.85 13.55
C VAL A 122 -15.20 -6.82 15.03
N THR A 123 -15.81 -7.64 15.89
CA THR A 123 -15.48 -7.67 17.32
C THR A 123 -14.09 -8.25 17.54
N ALA A 124 -13.75 -9.32 16.82
CA ALA A 124 -12.40 -9.88 16.83
C ALA A 124 -11.36 -8.88 16.31
N ALA A 125 -11.68 -8.10 15.26
CA ALA A 125 -10.78 -7.07 14.73
C ALA A 125 -10.52 -5.93 15.72
N VAL A 126 -11.57 -5.48 16.42
CA VAL A 126 -11.47 -4.49 17.51
C VAL A 126 -10.59 -5.01 18.64
N GLN A 127 -10.84 -6.25 19.11
CA GLN A 127 -10.09 -6.85 20.22
C GLN A 127 -8.60 -7.06 19.91
N GLU A 128 -8.29 -7.52 18.69
CA GLU A 128 -6.90 -7.69 18.24
C GLU A 128 -6.16 -6.34 18.20
N MET A 129 -6.79 -5.34 17.59
CA MET A 129 -6.22 -4.00 17.46
C MET A 129 -6.10 -3.29 18.82
N ASP A 130 -7.09 -3.40 19.71
CA ASP A 130 -7.01 -2.87 21.09
C ASP A 130 -5.83 -3.48 21.86
N SER A 131 -5.65 -4.79 21.78
CA SER A 131 -4.55 -5.48 22.48
C SER A 131 -3.18 -5.09 21.90
N PHE A 132 -3.07 -5.03 20.57
CA PHE A 132 -1.84 -4.61 19.91
C PHE A 132 -1.47 -3.16 20.26
N MET A 133 -2.44 -2.25 20.24
CA MET A 133 -2.20 -0.83 20.54
C MET A 133 -1.82 -0.62 22.02
N GLN A 134 -2.33 -1.44 22.94
CA GLN A 134 -1.88 -1.41 24.34
C GLN A 134 -0.40 -1.82 24.48
N ASP A 135 0.00 -2.92 23.85
CA ASP A 135 1.39 -3.38 23.86
C ASP A 135 2.33 -2.35 23.19
N LEU A 136 1.93 -1.81 22.02
CA LEU A 136 2.74 -0.86 21.27
C LEU A 136 2.94 0.46 22.04
N ASN A 137 1.88 1.00 22.63
CA ASN A 137 1.97 2.17 23.49
C ASN A 137 2.84 1.90 24.74
N SER A 138 2.77 0.69 25.31
CA SER A 138 3.60 0.31 26.45
C SER A 138 5.10 0.20 26.09
N ALA A 139 5.46 -0.28 24.89
CA ALA A 139 6.86 -0.26 24.43
C ALA A 139 7.32 1.16 24.08
N ALA A 140 6.46 1.96 23.46
CA ALA A 140 6.79 3.34 23.07
C ALA A 140 6.99 4.24 24.30
N GLU A 141 6.22 4.06 25.38
CA GLU A 141 6.42 4.79 26.64
C GLU A 141 7.83 4.55 27.22
N ASP A 142 8.25 3.28 27.33
CA ASP A 142 9.60 2.92 27.77
C ASP A 142 10.71 3.56 26.91
N CYS A 143 10.40 3.81 25.64
CA CYS A 143 11.31 4.40 24.64
C CYS A 143 11.27 5.93 24.58
N GLY A 144 10.36 6.61 25.29
CA GLY A 144 10.14 8.06 25.13
C GLY A 144 9.47 8.45 23.80
N ILE A 145 8.77 7.52 23.15
CA ILE A 145 8.15 7.68 21.82
C ILE A 145 6.65 7.92 21.95
N GLY A 146 6.12 8.83 21.13
CA GLY A 146 4.69 9.07 20.96
C GLY A 146 4.21 8.72 19.55
N PHE A 147 2.90 8.59 19.37
CA PHE A 147 2.28 8.36 18.07
C PHE A 147 1.25 9.43 17.74
N LEU A 148 1.24 9.89 16.48
CA LEU A 148 0.27 10.82 15.93
C LEU A 148 -0.53 10.15 14.81
N ARG A 149 -1.86 10.17 14.97
CA ARG A 149 -2.81 9.63 14.00
C ARG A 149 -3.47 10.73 13.19
N LYS A 150 -2.96 10.93 11.97
CA LYS A 150 -3.39 11.93 10.99
C LYS A 150 -3.27 11.34 9.59
N GLY A 151 -4.15 11.75 8.66
CA GLY A 151 -3.99 11.35 7.26
C GLY A 151 -2.72 11.91 6.62
N LEU A 152 -2.30 13.10 7.04
CA LEU A 152 -1.08 13.74 6.58
C LEU A 152 -0.42 14.43 7.77
N HIS A 153 0.90 14.39 7.86
CA HIS A 153 1.59 15.06 8.94
C HIS A 153 1.39 16.60 8.82
N PRO A 154 0.85 17.28 9.85
CA PRO A 154 0.40 18.66 9.72
C PRO A 154 1.54 19.68 9.61
N ASP A 155 2.68 19.41 10.27
CA ASP A 155 3.71 20.42 10.53
C ASP A 155 5.07 20.08 9.88
N TRP A 156 5.63 18.87 10.09
CA TRP A 156 6.91 18.42 9.49
C TRP A 156 7.00 18.62 7.96
N HIS A 157 8.12 19.18 7.53
CA HIS A 157 8.56 19.28 6.15
C HIS A 157 9.13 17.95 5.64
N ARG A 158 9.47 17.87 4.34
CA ARG A 158 10.07 16.66 3.75
C ARG A 158 11.50 16.44 4.27
N GLU A 159 12.25 17.52 4.50
CA GLU A 159 13.61 17.47 5.04
C GLU A 159 13.70 17.02 6.51
N ASP A 160 12.61 17.12 7.28
CA ASP A 160 12.57 16.72 8.70
C ASP A 160 12.46 15.19 8.87
N ILE A 161 12.14 14.45 7.80
CA ILE A 161 11.72 13.04 7.86
C ILE A 161 12.77 12.13 7.24
N HIS A 162 13.14 11.09 7.98
CA HIS A 162 14.19 10.15 7.58
C HIS A 162 13.62 9.01 6.71
N TRP A 163 14.38 8.62 5.69
CA TRP A 163 14.05 7.45 4.87
C TRP A 163 14.37 6.16 5.62
N MET A 164 13.42 5.23 5.68
CA MET A 164 13.65 3.90 6.25
C MET A 164 14.58 3.05 5.36
N PRO A 165 15.44 2.18 5.94
CA PRO A 165 16.48 1.44 5.23
C PRO A 165 15.93 0.20 4.49
N LYS A 166 14.96 0.41 3.59
CA LYS A 166 14.37 -0.63 2.73
C LYS A 166 14.67 -0.31 1.27
N GLY A 167 15.36 -1.22 0.57
CA GLY A 167 15.91 -1.02 -0.77
C GLY A 167 14.87 -0.62 -1.82
N ARG A 168 13.64 -1.16 -1.73
CA ARG A 168 12.51 -0.76 -2.59
C ARG A 168 12.17 0.72 -2.51
N TYR A 169 12.33 1.37 -1.35
CA TYR A 169 11.97 2.77 -1.17
C TYR A 169 12.92 3.73 -1.88
N ARG A 170 14.20 3.35 -2.07
CA ARG A 170 15.13 4.10 -2.94
C ARG A 170 14.62 4.15 -4.38
N ILE A 171 14.24 3.00 -4.94
CA ILE A 171 13.73 2.87 -6.31
C ILE A 171 12.42 3.65 -6.47
N MET A 172 11.47 3.45 -5.55
CA MET A 172 10.18 4.16 -5.55
C MET A 172 10.37 5.69 -5.47
N ARG A 173 11.22 6.19 -4.58
CA ARG A 173 11.53 7.62 -4.44
C ARG A 173 12.06 8.21 -5.74
N ASP A 174 13.07 7.56 -6.31
CA ASP A 174 13.78 8.05 -7.50
C ASP A 174 12.87 8.00 -8.76
N TYR A 175 11.86 7.12 -8.78
CA TYR A 175 10.79 7.11 -9.78
C TYR A 175 9.68 8.14 -9.53
N MET A 176 9.20 8.29 -8.30
CA MET A 176 8.11 9.23 -7.96
C MET A 176 8.44 10.67 -8.33
N LEU A 177 9.71 11.07 -8.24
CA LEU A 177 10.20 12.39 -8.72
C LEU A 177 9.96 12.65 -10.22
N LYS A 178 9.71 11.60 -11.02
CA LYS A 178 9.47 11.66 -12.47
C LYS A 178 7.97 11.65 -12.84
N LYS A 179 7.07 11.46 -11.86
CA LYS A 179 5.63 11.27 -12.07
C LYS A 179 4.83 12.47 -11.52
N GLY A 180 4.06 12.30 -10.46
CA GLY A 180 3.23 13.34 -9.87
C GLY A 180 3.97 14.23 -8.87
N ARG A 181 3.38 15.39 -8.57
CA ARG A 181 3.97 16.41 -7.68
C ARG A 181 4.07 16.01 -6.20
N HIS A 182 3.24 15.06 -5.78
CA HIS A 182 3.06 14.70 -4.37
C HIS A 182 3.45 13.25 -4.06
N GLY A 183 4.06 12.50 -4.99
CA GLY A 183 4.47 11.11 -4.72
C GLY A 183 5.45 10.97 -3.54
N ILE A 184 6.31 11.97 -3.32
CA ILE A 184 7.18 12.04 -2.13
C ILE A 184 6.40 12.36 -0.84
N ASP A 185 5.34 13.18 -0.92
CA ASP A 185 4.49 13.45 0.26
C ASP A 185 3.65 12.24 0.65
N MET A 186 3.16 11.48 -0.33
CA MET A 186 2.49 10.20 -0.09
C MET A 186 3.41 9.27 0.70
N MET A 187 4.64 9.05 0.19
CA MET A 187 5.61 8.13 0.80
C MET A 187 6.06 8.55 2.20
N MET A 188 6.36 9.84 2.41
CA MET A 188 7.01 10.30 3.65
C MET A 188 6.04 10.90 4.68
N ARG A 189 4.91 11.46 4.23
CA ARG A 189 4.08 12.38 5.04
C ARG A 189 2.62 11.97 5.16
N SER A 190 2.21 10.80 4.66
CA SER A 190 0.84 10.31 4.77
C SER A 190 0.73 9.03 5.63
N CYS A 191 -0.44 8.85 6.26
CA CYS A 191 -0.85 7.61 6.92
C CYS A 191 -2.29 7.26 6.53
N GLY A 192 -2.53 6.03 6.10
CA GLY A 192 -3.85 5.45 5.86
C GLY A 192 -4.44 4.68 7.04
N ALA A 193 -5.74 4.44 6.96
CA ALA A 193 -6.39 3.27 7.54
C ALA A 193 -6.95 2.45 6.37
N GLN A 194 -6.73 1.14 6.34
CA GLN A 194 -7.11 0.29 5.20
C GLN A 194 -7.87 -0.96 5.70
N LEU A 195 -8.69 -1.54 4.83
CA LEU A 195 -9.49 -2.72 5.15
C LEU A 195 -9.43 -3.77 4.04
N ASN A 196 -9.21 -5.02 4.42
CA ASN A 196 -9.13 -6.18 3.54
C ASN A 196 -10.36 -7.07 3.67
N LEU A 197 -11.06 -7.34 2.56
CA LEU A 197 -12.31 -8.09 2.50
C LEU A 197 -12.34 -9.08 1.32
N ASP A 198 -12.94 -10.24 1.56
CA ASP A 198 -13.00 -11.41 0.69
C ASP A 198 -14.22 -11.43 -0.24
N PHE A 199 -14.17 -12.29 -1.25
CA PHE A 199 -15.26 -12.55 -2.21
C PHE A 199 -15.47 -14.05 -2.47
N SER A 200 -16.68 -14.43 -2.90
CA SER A 200 -17.06 -15.84 -3.15
C SER A 200 -17.15 -16.25 -4.62
N SER A 201 -16.95 -15.32 -5.55
CA SER A 201 -16.90 -15.58 -6.99
C SER A 201 -16.37 -14.33 -7.70
N GLU A 202 -16.08 -14.44 -9.00
CA GLU A 202 -15.82 -13.26 -9.84
C GLU A 202 -17.00 -12.28 -9.82
N ALA A 203 -18.24 -12.75 -9.94
CA ALA A 203 -19.42 -11.88 -9.92
C ALA A 203 -19.61 -11.15 -8.57
N ASP A 204 -19.32 -11.81 -7.44
CA ASP A 204 -19.32 -11.18 -6.11
C ASP A 204 -18.15 -10.19 -5.95
N MET A 205 -16.97 -10.52 -6.47
CA MET A 205 -15.82 -9.61 -6.54
C MET A 205 -16.18 -8.33 -7.31
N VAL A 206 -16.68 -8.43 -8.55
CA VAL A 206 -17.07 -7.28 -9.37
C VAL A 206 -18.13 -6.43 -8.67
N LYS A 207 -19.15 -7.08 -8.09
CA LYS A 207 -20.22 -6.39 -7.35
C LYS A 207 -19.67 -5.57 -6.17
N LYS A 208 -18.81 -6.18 -5.34
CA LYS A 208 -18.17 -5.52 -4.20
C LYS A 208 -17.19 -4.44 -4.62
N PHE A 209 -16.42 -4.66 -5.70
CA PHE A 209 -15.43 -3.70 -6.19
C PHE A 209 -16.11 -2.42 -6.69
N ARG A 210 -17.19 -2.53 -7.47
CA ARG A 210 -18.00 -1.38 -7.92
C ARG A 210 -18.60 -0.59 -6.74
N VAL A 211 -19.23 -1.29 -5.79
CA VAL A 211 -19.82 -0.65 -4.59
C VAL A 211 -18.75 0.02 -3.73
N ALA A 212 -17.61 -0.64 -3.52
CA ALA A 212 -16.50 -0.08 -2.77
C ALA A 212 -15.97 1.20 -3.42
N LEU A 213 -15.64 1.17 -4.72
CA LEU A 213 -15.16 2.34 -5.46
C LEU A 213 -16.15 3.51 -5.43
N ALA A 214 -17.44 3.24 -5.67
CA ALA A 214 -18.48 4.27 -5.64
C ALA A 214 -18.63 4.93 -4.26
N LEU A 215 -18.35 4.21 -3.18
CA LEU A 215 -18.43 4.71 -1.81
C LEU A 215 -17.12 5.29 -1.25
N GLN A 216 -15.97 5.14 -1.93
CA GLN A 216 -14.71 5.72 -1.43
C GLN A 216 -14.76 7.24 -1.20
N PRO A 217 -15.40 8.07 -2.06
CA PRO A 217 -15.56 9.51 -1.77
C PRO A 217 -16.36 9.81 -0.50
N VAL A 218 -17.26 8.90 -0.08
CA VAL A 218 -17.99 9.00 1.19
C VAL A 218 -17.06 8.68 2.36
N ILE A 219 -16.23 7.64 2.24
CA ILE A 219 -15.20 7.32 3.25
C ILE A 219 -14.17 8.44 3.41
N VAL A 220 -13.68 9.02 2.31
CA VAL A 220 -12.80 10.20 2.38
C VAL A 220 -13.45 11.34 3.17
N ALA A 221 -14.75 11.59 2.96
CA ALA A 221 -15.48 12.64 3.67
C ALA A 221 -15.70 12.33 5.16
N LEU A 222 -16.00 11.07 5.51
CA LEU A 222 -16.24 10.63 6.89
C LEU A 222 -14.95 10.51 7.72
N MET A 223 -13.85 10.07 7.09
CA MET A 223 -12.57 9.79 7.75
C MET A 223 -11.58 10.96 7.73
N ALA A 224 -11.89 12.03 6.98
CA ALA A 224 -11.02 13.19 6.74
C ALA A 224 -10.32 13.72 8.01
N ASN A 225 -8.99 13.63 8.03
CA ASN A 225 -8.16 13.96 9.19
C ASN A 225 -6.79 14.53 8.77
N SER A 226 -6.76 15.33 7.69
CA SER A 226 -5.51 15.85 7.10
C SER A 226 -5.66 17.24 6.46
N ALA A 227 -6.30 18.18 7.16
CA ALA A 227 -6.57 19.52 6.63
C ALA A 227 -5.34 20.45 6.52
N LYS A 228 -4.21 20.10 7.14
CA LYS A 228 -2.99 20.93 7.21
C LYS A 228 -1.81 20.31 6.49
N LEU A 229 -0.92 21.18 6.02
CA LEU A 229 0.41 20.87 5.52
C LEU A 229 1.35 22.04 5.81
N ASP A 230 2.59 21.76 6.22
CA ASP A 230 3.61 22.78 6.53
C ASP A 230 3.08 23.86 7.51
N GLY A 231 2.31 23.42 8.53
CA GLY A 231 1.65 24.25 9.54
C GLY A 231 0.41 25.03 9.08
N LYS A 232 0.07 24.98 7.79
CA LYS A 232 -0.95 25.84 7.16
C LYS A 232 -2.20 25.05 6.77
N ASP A 233 -3.36 25.70 6.86
CA ASP A 233 -4.61 25.19 6.31
C ASP A 233 -4.51 25.09 4.77
N THR A 234 -4.80 23.91 4.24
CA THR A 234 -4.73 23.62 2.80
C THR A 234 -6.01 24.03 2.05
N GLY A 235 -7.13 24.21 2.76
CA GLY A 235 -8.47 24.35 2.21
C GLY A 235 -9.19 23.02 1.91
N TYR A 236 -8.61 21.89 2.31
CA TYR A 236 -9.15 20.54 2.14
C TYR A 236 -9.48 19.92 3.51
N ALA A 237 -10.42 18.99 3.59
CA ALA A 237 -10.68 18.21 4.81
C ALA A 237 -9.71 17.02 4.93
N SER A 238 -9.55 16.27 3.83
CA SER A 238 -8.43 15.35 3.62
C SER A 238 -7.54 15.91 2.50
N TYR A 239 -6.33 16.37 2.85
CA TYR A 239 -5.29 16.67 1.86
C TYR A 239 -4.54 15.39 1.44
N ARG A 240 -4.53 14.33 2.26
CA ARG A 240 -4.00 13.01 1.88
C ARG A 240 -4.70 12.46 0.63
N SER A 241 -6.03 12.51 0.56
CA SER A 241 -6.77 12.09 -0.64
C SER A 241 -6.37 12.92 -1.87
N TYR A 242 -6.20 14.24 -1.72
CA TYR A 242 -5.69 15.08 -2.81
C TYR A 242 -4.25 14.72 -3.24
N VAL A 243 -3.35 14.42 -2.28
CA VAL A 243 -1.99 13.93 -2.54
C VAL A 243 -1.99 12.67 -3.41
N TRP A 244 -2.90 11.71 -3.16
CA TRP A 244 -3.02 10.51 -4.00
C TRP A 244 -3.40 10.82 -5.45
N THR A 245 -4.30 11.79 -5.70
CA THR A 245 -4.61 12.27 -7.08
C THR A 245 -3.44 12.92 -7.81
N GLN A 246 -2.34 13.21 -7.11
CA GLN A 246 -1.15 13.88 -7.61
C GLN A 246 0.14 13.05 -7.39
N THR A 247 0.00 11.73 -7.15
CA THR A 247 1.11 10.81 -6.86
C THR A 247 1.67 10.18 -8.14
N ASP A 248 0.90 9.31 -8.80
CA ASP A 248 1.28 8.67 -10.05
C ASP A 248 0.01 8.28 -10.84
N PRO A 249 -0.25 8.88 -12.02
CA PRO A 249 -1.47 8.61 -12.79
C PRO A 249 -1.55 7.18 -13.36
N ASP A 250 -0.44 6.44 -13.43
CA ASP A 250 -0.46 5.08 -14.00
C ASP A 250 -1.07 4.07 -13.02
N ARG A 251 -0.97 4.35 -11.71
CA ARG A 251 -1.26 3.38 -10.63
C ARG A 251 -2.23 3.86 -9.57
N CYS A 252 -2.68 5.12 -9.61
CA CYS A 252 -3.62 5.71 -8.65
C CYS A 252 -4.96 6.05 -9.30
N GLY A 253 -6.02 6.16 -8.49
CA GLY A 253 -7.35 6.64 -8.91
C GLY A 253 -8.47 5.60 -8.81
N ASN A 254 -9.58 5.89 -9.49
CA ASN A 254 -10.87 5.20 -9.30
C ASN A 254 -11.11 3.99 -10.21
N LEU A 255 -10.20 3.70 -11.15
CA LEU A 255 -10.30 2.57 -12.09
C LEU A 255 -11.66 2.50 -12.81
N ASP A 256 -12.01 3.52 -13.59
CA ASP A 256 -13.31 3.65 -14.25
C ASP A 256 -13.78 2.39 -15.02
N PHE A 257 -12.84 1.59 -15.54
CA PHE A 257 -13.14 0.31 -16.21
C PHE A 257 -13.81 -0.73 -15.30
N VAL A 258 -13.73 -0.63 -13.97
CA VAL A 258 -14.43 -1.55 -13.05
C VAL A 258 -15.95 -1.46 -13.19
N PHE A 259 -16.45 -0.35 -13.73
CA PHE A 259 -17.88 -0.14 -14.02
C PHE A 259 -18.30 -0.60 -15.43
N SER A 260 -17.40 -1.12 -16.29
CA SER A 260 -17.78 -1.68 -17.60
C SER A 260 -18.44 -3.06 -17.46
N ASP A 261 -19.35 -3.39 -18.38
CA ASP A 261 -20.11 -4.66 -18.36
C ASP A 261 -19.23 -5.92 -18.46
N ASP A 262 -18.03 -5.78 -19.02
CA ASP A 262 -17.01 -6.83 -19.21
C ASP A 262 -15.95 -6.88 -18.09
N MET A 263 -16.15 -6.17 -16.98
CA MET A 263 -15.25 -6.23 -15.82
C MET A 263 -15.14 -7.67 -15.27
N SER A 264 -13.91 -8.16 -15.13
CA SER A 264 -13.54 -9.52 -14.74
C SER A 264 -12.17 -9.53 -14.05
N PHE A 265 -11.70 -10.69 -13.57
CA PHE A 265 -10.31 -10.86 -13.16
C PHE A 265 -9.34 -10.57 -14.33
N ALA A 266 -9.68 -10.99 -15.56
CA ALA A 266 -8.87 -10.72 -16.75
C ALA A 266 -8.72 -9.22 -17.02
N SER A 267 -9.81 -8.46 -16.91
CA SER A 267 -9.80 -6.99 -17.10
C SER A 267 -8.89 -6.28 -16.08
N TYR A 268 -8.82 -6.80 -14.85
CA TYR A 268 -7.88 -6.29 -13.85
C TYR A 268 -6.42 -6.73 -14.11
N VAL A 269 -6.21 -7.95 -14.62
CA VAL A 269 -4.88 -8.43 -15.04
C VAL A 269 -4.33 -7.55 -16.16
N ASP A 270 -5.14 -7.21 -17.17
CA ASP A 270 -4.71 -6.31 -18.25
C ASP A 270 -4.33 -4.92 -17.75
N TYR A 271 -5.16 -4.31 -16.90
CA TYR A 271 -4.80 -3.05 -16.22
C TYR A 271 -3.45 -3.17 -15.50
N ALA A 272 -3.28 -4.19 -14.65
CA ALA A 272 -2.07 -4.35 -13.86
C ALA A 272 -0.82 -4.64 -14.71
N LEU A 273 -0.95 -5.34 -15.85
CA LEU A 273 0.11 -5.56 -16.81
C LEU A 273 0.57 -4.28 -17.54
N ASP A 274 -0.34 -3.30 -17.68
CA ASP A 274 -0.05 -1.99 -18.28
C ASP A 274 0.51 -0.97 -17.27
N VAL A 275 0.33 -1.18 -15.96
CA VAL A 275 1.00 -0.39 -14.93
C VAL A 275 2.52 -0.67 -14.96
N PRO A 276 3.40 0.33 -15.08
CA PRO A 276 4.83 0.10 -15.08
C PRO A 276 5.34 -0.49 -13.76
N MET A 277 6.33 -1.37 -13.85
CA MET A 277 6.96 -2.01 -12.71
C MET A 277 7.73 -1.00 -11.84
N TYR A 278 8.08 -1.40 -10.61
CA TYR A 278 9.10 -0.74 -9.80
C TYR A 278 10.38 -1.55 -9.68
N PHE A 279 10.28 -2.81 -9.26
CA PHE A 279 11.44 -3.62 -8.94
C PHE A 279 11.23 -5.10 -9.26
N LEU A 280 12.33 -5.83 -9.32
CA LEU A 280 12.37 -7.28 -9.09
C LEU A 280 13.07 -7.56 -7.77
N TYR A 281 12.70 -8.64 -7.09
CA TYR A 281 13.40 -9.10 -5.88
C TYR A 281 14.14 -10.41 -6.17
N ARG A 282 15.47 -10.39 -6.10
CA ARG A 282 16.35 -11.54 -6.40
C ARG A 282 17.49 -11.59 -5.38
N ASP A 283 17.75 -12.77 -4.83
CA ASP A 283 18.89 -13.04 -3.93
C ASP A 283 19.08 -12.00 -2.81
N GLY A 284 17.96 -11.63 -2.16
CA GLY A 284 17.92 -10.63 -1.08
C GLY A 284 17.89 -9.16 -1.52
N LYS A 285 17.91 -8.88 -2.83
CA LYS A 285 18.11 -7.52 -3.37
C LYS A 285 16.96 -7.05 -4.24
N TYR A 286 16.65 -5.77 -4.11
CA TYR A 286 15.77 -5.04 -5.02
C TYR A 286 16.55 -4.54 -6.24
N LEU A 287 16.18 -5.04 -7.42
CA LEU A 287 16.69 -4.64 -8.72
C LEU A 287 15.76 -3.58 -9.31
N ASP A 288 16.32 -2.49 -9.83
CA ASP A 288 15.53 -1.37 -10.38
C ASP A 288 14.97 -1.73 -11.76
N THR A 289 13.64 -1.78 -11.86
CA THR A 289 12.89 -1.96 -13.11
C THR A 289 11.86 -0.84 -13.27
N ALA A 290 12.10 0.32 -12.65
CA ALA A 290 11.11 1.36 -12.51
C ALA A 290 10.76 2.03 -13.84
N GLY A 291 9.52 1.84 -14.30
CA GLY A 291 9.06 2.30 -15.60
C GLY A 291 9.15 1.26 -16.72
N LEU A 292 9.63 0.04 -16.44
CA LEU A 292 9.63 -1.06 -17.41
C LEU A 292 8.29 -1.83 -17.41
N SER A 293 8.00 -2.58 -18.47
CA SER A 293 6.72 -3.29 -18.65
C SER A 293 6.75 -4.72 -18.11
N PHE A 294 5.71 -5.09 -17.35
CA PHE A 294 5.49 -6.48 -16.95
C PHE A 294 5.14 -7.36 -18.17
N ARG A 295 4.53 -6.82 -19.22
CA ARG A 295 4.27 -7.56 -20.48
C ARG A 295 5.57 -7.93 -21.20
N ASP A 296 6.57 -7.04 -21.22
CA ASP A 296 7.89 -7.37 -21.74
C ASP A 296 8.58 -8.44 -20.90
N PHE A 297 8.38 -8.43 -19.58
CA PHE A 297 8.90 -9.48 -18.69
C PHE A 297 8.25 -10.85 -18.94
N MET A 298 6.92 -10.91 -19.07
CA MET A 298 6.20 -12.13 -19.48
C MET A 298 6.71 -12.68 -20.82
N ALA A 299 7.16 -11.80 -21.73
CA ALA A 299 7.71 -12.16 -23.04
C ALA A 299 9.21 -12.50 -23.03
N GLY A 300 9.91 -12.42 -21.89
CA GLY A 300 11.35 -12.63 -21.79
C GLY A 300 12.20 -11.50 -22.39
N LYS A 301 11.63 -10.30 -22.51
CA LYS A 301 12.20 -9.12 -23.21
C LYS A 301 12.38 -7.90 -22.31
N LEU A 302 12.30 -8.07 -20.99
CA LEU A 302 12.48 -6.98 -20.04
C LEU A 302 13.89 -6.38 -20.20
N PRO A 303 14.04 -5.07 -20.51
CA PRO A 303 15.34 -4.46 -20.77
C PRO A 303 16.34 -4.65 -19.62
N GLY A 304 17.52 -5.19 -19.91
CA GLY A 304 18.57 -5.52 -18.93
C GLY A 304 18.36 -6.83 -18.17
N PHE A 305 17.26 -7.55 -18.44
CA PHE A 305 16.88 -8.83 -17.85
C PHE A 305 16.36 -9.81 -18.92
N GLU A 306 16.89 -9.69 -20.15
CA GLU A 306 16.45 -10.48 -21.30
C GLU A 306 16.65 -11.98 -21.07
N GLY A 307 15.66 -12.79 -21.46
CA GLY A 307 15.62 -14.22 -21.19
C GLY A 307 15.20 -14.62 -19.77
N MET A 308 15.03 -13.68 -18.85
CA MET A 308 14.36 -13.94 -17.56
C MET A 308 12.83 -13.87 -17.72
N TYR A 309 12.12 -14.72 -16.97
CA TYR A 309 10.67 -14.77 -16.93
C TYR A 309 10.14 -14.52 -15.50
N PRO A 310 8.94 -13.95 -15.33
CA PRO A 310 8.33 -13.75 -14.03
C PRO A 310 7.94 -15.08 -13.36
N SER A 311 8.09 -15.09 -12.04
CA SER A 311 7.43 -16.03 -11.14
C SER A 311 6.10 -15.47 -10.65
N ILE A 312 5.24 -16.30 -10.06
CA ILE A 312 4.00 -15.79 -9.45
C ILE A 312 4.26 -14.84 -8.27
N LYS A 313 5.45 -14.94 -7.64
CA LYS A 313 5.86 -13.97 -6.62
C LYS A 313 6.15 -12.60 -7.24
N ASP A 314 6.72 -12.52 -8.44
CA ASP A 314 6.97 -11.24 -9.12
C ASP A 314 5.65 -10.55 -9.47
N TRP A 315 4.65 -11.32 -9.89
CA TRP A 315 3.28 -10.84 -10.11
C TRP A 315 2.66 -10.30 -8.82
N GLN A 316 2.72 -11.06 -7.72
CA GLN A 316 2.20 -10.62 -6.42
C GLN A 316 2.93 -9.38 -5.89
N ASP A 317 4.27 -9.33 -6.01
CA ASP A 317 5.08 -8.16 -5.66
C ASP A 317 4.66 -6.93 -6.49
N HIS A 318 4.46 -7.10 -7.80
CA HIS A 318 3.99 -6.04 -8.71
C HIS A 318 2.61 -5.51 -8.31
N LEU A 319 1.64 -6.39 -8.01
CA LEU A 319 0.33 -6.00 -7.49
C LEU A 319 0.42 -5.15 -6.20
N THR A 320 1.41 -5.37 -5.33
CA THR A 320 1.61 -4.49 -4.15
C THR A 320 2.05 -3.07 -4.49
N THR A 321 2.43 -2.80 -5.74
CA THR A 321 2.85 -1.47 -6.22
C THR A 321 1.73 -0.67 -6.88
N LEU A 322 0.56 -1.27 -7.11
CA LEU A 322 -0.63 -0.56 -7.58
C LEU A 322 -1.27 0.18 -6.40
N PHE A 323 -1.75 1.41 -6.57
CA PHE A 323 -2.35 2.22 -5.49
C PHE A 323 -3.69 2.90 -5.87
N PRO A 324 -4.66 2.19 -6.48
CA PRO A 324 -6.01 2.73 -6.68
C PRO A 324 -6.73 2.97 -5.35
N GLU A 325 -7.91 3.59 -5.37
CA GLU A 325 -8.73 3.80 -4.15
C GLU A 325 -9.30 2.48 -3.59
N VAL A 326 -9.53 1.48 -4.45
CA VAL A 326 -9.77 0.07 -4.08
C VAL A 326 -8.85 -0.81 -4.94
N ARG A 327 -8.08 -1.69 -4.29
CA ARG A 327 -7.10 -2.57 -4.95
C ARG A 327 -7.59 -4.02 -4.91
N LEU A 328 -7.43 -4.75 -6.01
CA LEU A 328 -7.70 -6.18 -6.08
C LEU A 328 -6.38 -6.95 -5.96
N LYS A 329 -6.35 -7.87 -5.01
CA LYS A 329 -5.39 -8.98 -4.88
C LYS A 329 -6.23 -10.27 -4.81
N ARG A 330 -5.83 -11.26 -4.00
CA ARG A 330 -6.69 -12.37 -3.54
C ARG A 330 -7.81 -11.95 -2.56
N TYR A 331 -8.03 -10.65 -2.43
CA TYR A 331 -9.04 -9.96 -1.63
C TYR A 331 -9.15 -8.52 -2.17
N LEU A 332 -10.22 -7.82 -1.82
CA LEU A 332 -10.36 -6.38 -2.05
C LEU A 332 -9.78 -5.62 -0.87
N GLU A 333 -8.93 -4.64 -1.16
CA GLU A 333 -8.31 -3.74 -0.19
C GLU A 333 -8.83 -2.32 -0.40
N LEU A 334 -9.40 -1.72 0.65
CA LEU A 334 -10.11 -0.45 0.61
C LEU A 334 -9.24 0.63 1.27
N ARG A 335 -8.81 1.64 0.52
CA ARG A 335 -7.57 2.41 0.81
C ARG A 335 -7.77 3.90 1.09
N ALA A 336 -8.96 4.44 0.82
CA ALA A 336 -9.17 5.89 0.76
C ALA A 336 -9.12 6.62 2.12
N ALA A 337 -9.31 5.92 3.24
CA ALA A 337 -9.43 6.56 4.55
C ALA A 337 -8.10 7.12 5.08
N ASP A 338 -8.14 8.34 5.58
CA ASP A 338 -7.08 8.91 6.41
C ASP A 338 -6.95 8.11 7.72
N CYS A 339 -5.72 7.94 8.22
CA CYS A 339 -5.50 7.46 9.58
C CYS A 339 -6.24 8.35 10.60
N ASN A 340 -6.91 7.71 11.57
CA ASN A 340 -7.82 8.36 12.52
C ASN A 340 -7.77 7.65 13.90
N SER A 341 -8.64 8.03 14.85
CA SER A 341 -8.72 7.36 16.16
C SER A 341 -9.19 5.90 16.04
N ASP A 342 -8.91 5.06 17.04
CA ASP A 342 -9.31 3.64 17.04
C ASP A 342 -10.81 3.50 16.80
N ALA A 343 -11.62 4.28 17.52
CA ALA A 343 -13.08 4.30 17.37
C ALA A 343 -13.55 4.63 15.93
N MET A 344 -12.83 5.47 15.18
CA MET A 344 -13.14 5.76 13.77
C MET A 344 -12.72 4.60 12.85
N VAL A 345 -11.60 3.93 13.13
CA VAL A 345 -11.19 2.71 12.42
C VAL A 345 -12.17 1.57 12.67
N TYR A 346 -12.66 1.42 13.90
CA TYR A 346 -13.69 0.45 14.28
C TYR A 346 -15.02 0.75 13.55
N ALA A 347 -15.42 2.02 13.49
CA ALA A 347 -16.60 2.45 12.75
C ALA A 347 -16.47 2.20 11.23
N MET A 348 -15.30 2.46 10.64
CA MET A 348 -15.00 2.16 9.23
C MET A 348 -15.05 0.65 8.95
N THR A 349 -14.47 -0.16 9.84
CA THR A 349 -14.47 -1.63 9.77
C THR A 349 -15.90 -2.17 9.82
N ALA A 350 -16.71 -1.68 10.76
CA ALA A 350 -18.13 -2.02 10.88
C ALA A 350 -18.95 -1.58 9.66
N PHE A 351 -18.70 -0.37 9.13
CA PHE A 351 -19.36 0.15 7.94
C PHE A 351 -19.11 -0.75 6.73
N TRP A 352 -17.85 -1.03 6.40
CA TRP A 352 -17.52 -1.80 5.21
C TRP A 352 -17.92 -3.27 5.32
N ALA A 353 -17.72 -3.91 6.47
CA ALA A 353 -18.21 -5.26 6.69
C ALA A 353 -19.75 -5.31 6.61
N GLY A 354 -20.44 -4.33 7.20
CA GLY A 354 -21.90 -4.21 7.13
C GLY A 354 -22.44 -4.03 5.71
N ILE A 355 -21.76 -3.25 4.87
CA ILE A 355 -22.17 -3.03 3.47
C ILE A 355 -21.80 -4.20 2.55
N LEU A 356 -20.60 -4.77 2.68
CA LEU A 356 -20.07 -5.72 1.70
C LEU A 356 -20.28 -7.20 2.10
N TYR A 357 -20.46 -7.51 3.38
CA TYR A 357 -20.73 -8.89 3.84
C TYR A 357 -22.20 -9.17 4.16
N ASP A 358 -23.05 -8.15 4.37
CA ASP A 358 -24.50 -8.38 4.27
C ASP A 358 -24.96 -8.35 2.82
N ARG A 359 -25.76 -9.36 2.43
CA ARG A 359 -26.23 -9.47 1.04
C ARG A 359 -27.26 -8.39 0.72
N THR A 360 -28.15 -8.06 1.65
CA THR A 360 -29.21 -7.07 1.43
C THR A 360 -28.60 -5.68 1.25
N ALA A 361 -27.63 -5.32 2.10
CA ALA A 361 -26.90 -4.06 2.00
C ALA A 361 -26.10 -3.96 0.68
N LEU A 362 -25.38 -5.02 0.29
CA LEU A 362 -24.63 -5.07 -0.96
C LEU A 362 -25.55 -5.01 -2.20
N ASP A 363 -26.68 -5.71 -2.17
CA ASP A 363 -27.67 -5.72 -3.24
C ASP A 363 -28.26 -4.30 -3.42
N VAL A 364 -28.71 -3.65 -2.34
CA VAL A 364 -29.24 -2.28 -2.34
C VAL A 364 -28.19 -1.25 -2.79
N MET A 365 -26.95 -1.32 -2.29
CA MET A 365 -25.89 -0.37 -2.67
C MET A 365 -25.45 -0.53 -4.13
N HIS A 366 -25.50 -1.73 -4.69
CA HIS A 366 -25.20 -1.95 -6.10
C HIS A 366 -26.33 -1.45 -7.01
N GLU A 367 -27.60 -1.74 -6.68
CA GLU A 367 -28.76 -1.27 -7.46
C GLU A 367 -28.89 0.26 -7.49
N ASN A 368 -28.47 0.94 -6.42
CA ASN A 368 -28.42 2.41 -6.37
C ASN A 368 -27.04 2.98 -6.80
N GLY A 369 -26.08 2.11 -7.11
CA GLY A 369 -24.68 2.46 -7.41
C GLY A 369 -24.51 3.25 -8.70
N ASP A 370 -25.37 3.03 -9.70
CA ASP A 370 -25.35 3.75 -10.97
C ASP A 370 -25.61 5.27 -10.82
N GLY A 371 -26.23 5.68 -9.70
CA GLY A 371 -26.39 7.09 -9.31
C GLY A 371 -25.22 7.67 -8.49
N LEU A 372 -24.31 6.81 -8.00
CA LEU A 372 -23.20 7.20 -7.12
C LEU A 372 -21.85 7.38 -7.83
N VAL A 373 -21.76 7.08 -9.14
CA VAL A 373 -20.54 7.21 -9.95
C VAL A 373 -20.01 8.66 -9.95
N CYS A 374 -19.13 8.94 -8.99
CA CYS A 374 -18.53 10.25 -8.78
C CYS A 374 -17.31 10.44 -9.68
N GLY A 375 -17.55 10.95 -10.89
CA GLY A 375 -16.49 11.50 -11.72
C GLY A 375 -15.83 12.72 -11.05
N PHE A 376 -14.56 12.58 -10.65
CA PHE A 376 -13.72 13.71 -10.22
C PHE A 376 -13.32 14.57 -11.43
N ALA A 377 -14.28 15.35 -11.96
CA ALA A 377 -13.97 16.34 -12.98
C ALA A 377 -13.18 17.51 -12.35
N PRO A 378 -11.94 17.80 -12.78
CA PRO A 378 -11.20 18.97 -12.30
C PRO A 378 -11.87 20.25 -12.83
N TYR A 379 -12.65 20.91 -11.99
CA TYR A 379 -13.25 22.20 -12.34
C TYR A 379 -12.18 23.30 -12.36
N VAL A 380 -11.77 23.71 -13.56
CA VAL A 380 -10.94 24.91 -13.77
C VAL A 380 -11.81 26.14 -13.51
N ALA A 381 -11.73 26.66 -12.28
CA ALA A 381 -12.40 27.91 -11.93
C ALA A 381 -11.70 29.10 -12.61
N GLY A 382 -12.47 29.90 -13.34
CA GLY A 382 -12.05 31.22 -13.78
C GLY A 382 -11.61 32.09 -12.59
N THR A 383 -10.72 33.03 -12.86
CA THR A 383 -10.00 33.84 -11.86
C THR A 383 -10.93 34.51 -10.83
N GLY A 384 -10.77 34.15 -9.55
CA GLY A 384 -11.34 34.89 -8.41
C GLY A 384 -12.51 34.21 -7.70
N GLY A 385 -12.25 33.14 -6.94
CA GLY A 385 -13.24 32.52 -6.06
C GLY A 385 -12.65 31.45 -5.15
N LYS A 386 -13.18 31.29 -3.93
CA LYS A 386 -12.71 30.28 -2.96
C LYS A 386 -12.81 28.87 -3.56
N ARG A 387 -11.68 28.16 -3.64
CA ARG A 387 -11.63 26.75 -4.05
C ARG A 387 -12.48 25.92 -3.09
N ARG A 388 -13.54 25.29 -3.59
CA ARG A 388 -14.30 24.24 -2.92
C ARG A 388 -14.31 23.04 -3.86
N ILE A 389 -13.90 21.87 -3.37
CA ILE A 389 -14.25 20.62 -4.04
C ILE A 389 -15.77 20.49 -3.93
N LYS A 390 -16.46 20.47 -5.08
CA LYS A 390 -17.83 19.97 -5.15
C LYS A 390 -17.75 18.50 -5.53
N CYS A 391 -17.78 17.59 -4.54
CA CYS A 391 -18.23 16.23 -4.79
C CYS A 391 -19.68 16.33 -5.26
N ARG A 392 -19.89 16.16 -6.57
CA ARG A 392 -21.22 16.26 -7.17
C ARG A 392 -21.86 14.89 -7.08
N PHE A 393 -22.38 14.55 -5.91
CA PHE A 393 -23.31 13.43 -5.76
C PHE A 393 -24.53 13.71 -6.66
N VAL A 394 -24.64 12.99 -7.78
CA VAL A 394 -25.79 13.10 -8.69
C VAL A 394 -26.74 11.95 -8.39
N ILE A 395 -27.37 11.99 -7.21
CA ILE A 395 -28.47 11.09 -6.87
C ILE A 395 -29.58 11.31 -7.89
N ARG A 396 -29.67 10.41 -8.88
CA ARG A 396 -30.82 10.32 -9.80
C ARG A 396 -31.83 9.37 -9.16
N GLY A 397 -33.00 9.87 -8.74
CA GLY A 397 -34.09 9.01 -8.29
C GLY A 397 -34.69 9.31 -6.91
N LEU A 398 -34.66 10.57 -6.45
CA LEU A 398 -35.57 11.08 -5.42
C LEU A 398 -36.33 12.30 -5.97
#